data_AF-A0A3B6AP34-F1
#
_entry.id   AF-A0A3B6AP34-F1
#
_cell.length_a   1.000
_cell.length_b   1.000
_cell.length_c   1.000
_cell.angle_alpha   90.00
_cell.angle_beta   90.00
_cell.angle_gamma   90.00
#
_symmetry.space_group_name_H-M   'P 1'
#
loop_
_entity.id
_entity.type
_entity.pdbx_description
1 polymer ?
#
loop_
_entity_poly.entity_id
_entity_poly.type
_entity_poly.pdbx_seq_one_letter_code
_entity_poly.pdbx_strand_id
1 'polypeptide(L)'
;MEDGDIDFVVAKSPVLETLNIHGCNKGLRLRLVSQSLRCVQICSSVLEDIAVVKAPRLERLILEGFRSNAVVLCTRVRIGDAPKLHALGILEPGSTILEIRDTIVVPGIKASPSTMATGIKVLSLNVRFGNHTDAKMVPSFLGCFPNLEALHIISEKCDHQAGSARMNRSFWKQTKPTESVKSCIKVFSYREFRGELGEVAFLKFFFRNARALRTASISMANQSFTTFSMDEATRKAQEASNNMASRSCEMVLLGSTGPEGGSPWSFKRGTDYSFDDPFSAVQIHNIA
;
A
#
# COMPACT_ATOMS: atom_id res chain seq x y z
N MET A 1 10.21 -12.88 23.67
CA MET A 1 8.82 -12.55 23.38
C MET A 1 8.13 -13.81 22.93
N GLU A 2 7.17 -14.25 23.72
CA GLU A 2 6.26 -15.35 23.47
C GLU A 2 4.95 -14.81 22.88
N ASP A 3 4.14 -15.71 22.33
CA ASP A 3 2.84 -15.35 21.78
C ASP A 3 1.93 -14.77 22.88
N GLY A 4 1.34 -13.60 22.61
CA GLY A 4 0.44 -12.91 23.54
C GLY A 4 1.11 -11.92 24.50
N ASP A 5 2.46 -11.85 24.55
CA ASP A 5 3.16 -10.87 25.38
C ASP A 5 2.79 -9.42 24.98
N ILE A 6 2.80 -9.10 23.67
CA ILE A 6 2.40 -7.76 23.20
C ILE A 6 0.92 -7.52 23.53
N ASP A 7 0.04 -8.50 23.27
CA ASP A 7 -1.39 -8.38 23.53
C ASP A 7 -1.66 -8.02 25.00
N PHE A 8 -0.93 -8.66 25.92
CA PHE A 8 -0.99 -8.37 27.34
C PHE A 8 -0.54 -6.93 27.65
N VAL A 9 0.61 -6.50 27.11
CA VAL A 9 1.12 -5.13 27.29
C VAL A 9 0.12 -4.10 26.77
N VAL A 10 -0.43 -4.31 25.58
CA VAL A 10 -1.43 -3.43 24.97
C VAL A 10 -2.71 -3.37 25.81
N ALA A 11 -3.20 -4.53 26.27
CA ALA A 11 -4.42 -4.60 27.08
C ALA A 11 -4.26 -3.98 28.48
N LYS A 12 -3.05 -4.04 29.06
CA LYS A 12 -2.75 -3.49 30.39
C LYS A 12 -2.28 -2.04 30.38
N SER A 13 -2.12 -1.43 29.20
CA SER A 13 -1.63 -0.05 29.06
C SER A 13 -2.74 0.90 28.58
N PRO A 14 -3.61 1.40 29.49
CA PRO A 14 -4.78 2.22 29.12
C PRO A 14 -4.41 3.59 28.54
N VAL A 15 -3.14 4.01 28.62
CA VAL A 15 -2.62 5.29 28.11
C VAL A 15 -1.71 5.12 26.88
N LEU A 16 -1.47 3.88 26.42
CA LEU A 16 -0.57 3.63 25.30
C LEU A 16 -1.18 4.10 23.97
N GLU A 17 -0.64 5.19 23.42
CA GLU A 17 -1.11 5.74 22.14
C GLU A 17 -0.36 5.20 20.92
N THR A 18 0.89 4.79 21.10
CA THR A 18 1.76 4.34 19.99
C THR A 18 2.42 3.01 20.34
N LEU A 19 2.32 2.06 19.41
CA LEU A 19 3.04 0.78 19.49
C LEU A 19 3.95 0.64 18.26
N ASN A 20 5.26 0.56 18.51
CA ASN A 20 6.27 0.32 17.48
C ASN A 20 6.95 -1.03 17.75
N ILE A 21 6.98 -1.90 16.75
CA ILE A 21 7.62 -3.22 16.82
C ILE A 21 8.62 -3.30 15.66
N HIS A 22 9.86 -3.69 15.95
CA HIS A 22 10.91 -3.85 14.95
C HIS A 22 11.64 -5.17 15.14
N GLY A 23 11.99 -5.85 14.05
CA GLY A 23 12.95 -6.97 14.08
C GLY A 23 12.41 -8.25 14.73
N CYS A 24 11.09 -8.47 14.75
CA CYS A 24 10.54 -9.72 15.29
C CYS A 24 10.77 -10.86 14.29
N ASN A 25 11.77 -11.70 14.54
CA ASN A 25 12.11 -12.84 13.67
C ASN A 25 11.27 -14.09 13.94
N LYS A 26 10.48 -14.09 15.02
CA LYS A 26 9.45 -15.11 15.29
C LYS A 26 8.15 -14.67 14.63
N GLY A 27 7.38 -15.62 14.10
CA GLY A 27 6.10 -15.33 13.44
C GLY A 27 5.15 -14.56 14.36
N LEU A 28 5.03 -13.27 14.14
CA LEU A 28 4.30 -12.36 15.01
C LEU A 28 2.80 -12.57 14.83
N ARG A 29 2.14 -12.83 15.95
CA ARG A 29 0.68 -12.84 16.09
C ARG A 29 0.27 -11.75 17.06
N LEU A 30 -0.61 -10.86 16.62
CA LEU A 30 -0.97 -9.66 17.37
C LEU A 30 -2.48 -9.43 17.31
N ARG A 31 -3.13 -9.44 18.49
CA ARG A 31 -4.56 -9.15 18.62
C ARG A 31 -4.76 -7.83 19.34
N LEU A 32 -5.04 -6.79 18.56
CA LEU A 32 -5.19 -5.42 19.05
C LEU A 32 -6.59 -5.19 19.63
N VAL A 33 -6.64 -5.11 20.96
CA VAL A 33 -7.78 -4.61 21.75
C VAL A 33 -7.26 -3.48 22.64
N SER A 34 -7.57 -2.23 22.30
CA SER A 34 -7.10 -1.07 23.04
C SER A 34 -8.07 0.10 22.92
N GLN A 35 -8.22 0.88 23.99
CA GLN A 35 -9.05 2.09 23.98
C GLN A 35 -8.24 3.38 23.74
N SER A 36 -6.90 3.28 23.70
CA SER A 36 -5.98 4.43 23.64
C SER A 36 -5.09 4.43 22.41
N LEU A 37 -4.78 3.27 21.82
CA LEU A 37 -3.89 3.18 20.66
C LEU A 37 -4.41 4.02 19.49
N ARG A 38 -3.53 4.86 18.97
CA ARG A 38 -3.72 5.73 17.80
C ARG A 38 -2.84 5.31 16.62
N CYS A 39 -1.65 4.77 16.88
CA CYS A 39 -0.73 4.33 15.85
C CYS A 39 -0.09 2.99 16.19
N VAL A 40 -0.10 2.06 15.24
CA VAL A 40 0.64 0.79 15.32
C VAL A 40 1.55 0.68 14.11
N GLN A 41 2.84 0.46 14.36
CA GLN A 41 3.87 0.34 13.32
C GLN A 41 4.68 -0.93 13.57
N ILE A 42 4.73 -1.80 12.57
CA ILE A 42 5.47 -3.05 12.63
C ILE A 42 6.41 -3.11 11.44
N CYS A 43 7.71 -3.08 11.70
CA CYS A 43 8.74 -2.99 10.68
C CYS A 43 9.68 -4.19 10.76
N SER A 44 10.19 -4.64 9.61
CA SER A 44 11.27 -5.65 9.55
C SER A 44 11.00 -6.90 10.40
N SER A 45 9.76 -7.40 10.41
CA SER A 45 9.30 -8.48 11.28
C SER A 45 8.64 -9.59 10.46
N VAL A 46 8.68 -10.85 10.89
CA VAL A 46 7.91 -11.94 10.27
C VAL A 46 6.47 -11.86 10.80
N LEU A 47 5.48 -11.62 9.94
CA LEU A 47 4.08 -11.47 10.35
C LEU A 47 3.26 -12.72 9.96
N GLU A 48 2.57 -13.31 10.93
CA GLU A 48 1.65 -14.42 10.67
C GLU A 48 0.20 -13.94 10.69
N ASP A 49 -0.23 -13.28 11.78
CA ASP A 49 -1.61 -12.86 11.98
C ASP A 49 -1.70 -11.55 12.76
N ILE A 50 -2.21 -10.50 12.12
CA ILE A 50 -2.42 -9.19 12.72
C ILE A 50 -3.92 -8.88 12.70
N ALA A 51 -4.50 -8.71 13.87
CA ALA A 51 -5.94 -8.55 14.04
C ALA A 51 -6.26 -7.27 14.81
N VAL A 52 -6.84 -6.29 14.12
CA VAL A 52 -7.48 -5.13 14.76
C VAL A 52 -8.88 -5.53 15.19
N VAL A 53 -9.05 -5.95 16.44
CA VAL A 53 -10.34 -6.48 16.92
C VAL A 53 -11.26 -5.35 17.36
N LYS A 54 -10.78 -4.53 18.31
CA LYS A 54 -11.51 -3.37 18.83
C LYS A 54 -10.52 -2.29 19.25
N ALA A 55 -10.35 -1.30 18.39
CA ALA A 55 -9.43 -0.19 18.60
C ALA A 55 -10.08 1.13 18.12
N PRO A 56 -11.03 1.70 18.88
CA PRO A 56 -11.84 2.85 18.44
C PRO A 56 -11.04 4.13 18.22
N ARG A 57 -9.80 4.21 18.73
CA ARG A 57 -8.91 5.35 18.55
C ARG A 57 -7.81 5.11 17.52
N LEU A 58 -7.69 3.91 16.96
CA LEU A 58 -6.62 3.59 16.03
C LEU A 58 -6.81 4.38 14.75
N GLU A 59 -5.83 5.21 14.39
CA GLU A 59 -5.83 6.08 13.20
C GLU A 59 -4.93 5.52 12.10
N ARG A 60 -3.84 4.84 12.48
CA ARG A 60 -2.79 4.38 11.57
C ARG A 60 -2.34 2.95 11.88
N LEU A 61 -2.35 2.09 10.87
CA LEU A 61 -1.74 0.76 10.91
C LEU A 61 -0.70 0.66 9.80
N ILE A 62 0.57 0.57 10.20
CA ILE A 62 1.71 0.50 9.29
C ILE A 62 2.45 -0.83 9.47
N LEU A 63 2.56 -1.61 8.41
CA LEU A 63 3.23 -2.91 8.32
C LEU A 63 4.28 -2.78 7.21
N GLU A 64 5.57 -2.77 7.52
CA GLU A 64 6.62 -2.55 6.52
C GLU A 64 7.71 -3.63 6.59
N GLY A 65 8.19 -4.03 5.41
CA GLY A 65 9.37 -4.90 5.28
C GLY A 65 9.21 -6.23 6.00
N PHE A 66 7.99 -6.78 6.04
CA PHE A 66 7.78 -8.06 6.70
C PHE A 66 8.28 -9.21 5.82
N ARG A 67 9.13 -10.06 6.39
CA ARG A 67 9.69 -11.19 5.65
C ARG A 67 8.67 -12.31 5.66
N SER A 68 8.06 -12.60 4.51
CA SER A 68 7.46 -13.92 4.30
C SER A 68 8.62 -14.91 4.15
N ASN A 69 8.89 -15.70 5.20
CA ASN A 69 9.83 -16.79 5.08
C ASN A 69 9.27 -17.81 4.08
N ALA A 70 9.93 -17.95 2.94
CA ALA A 70 9.83 -19.02 1.96
C ALA A 70 8.43 -19.63 1.73
N VAL A 71 7.81 -19.29 0.59
CA VAL A 71 6.87 -20.13 -0.19
C VAL A 71 5.52 -20.51 0.48
N VAL A 72 5.34 -20.42 1.81
CA VAL A 72 4.22 -21.09 2.49
C VAL A 72 3.37 -20.18 3.40
N LEU A 73 3.87 -19.04 3.87
CA LEU A 73 3.13 -18.21 4.85
C LEU A 73 2.65 -16.88 4.25
N CYS A 74 1.35 -16.80 3.95
CA CYS A 74 0.66 -15.53 3.74
C CYS A 74 0.39 -14.87 5.09
N THR A 75 0.69 -13.59 5.23
CA THR A 75 0.32 -12.80 6.40
C THR A 75 -1.18 -12.54 6.38
N ARG A 76 -1.89 -12.84 7.47
CA ARG A 76 -3.30 -12.48 7.62
C ARG A 76 -3.41 -11.12 8.31
N VAL A 77 -4.15 -10.20 7.71
CA VAL A 77 -4.46 -8.88 8.30
C VAL A 77 -5.97 -8.73 8.39
N ARG A 78 -6.49 -8.67 9.63
CA ARG A 78 -7.92 -8.55 9.94
C ARG A 78 -8.24 -7.15 10.47
N ILE A 79 -9.18 -6.46 9.82
CA ILE A 79 -9.69 -5.16 10.24
C ILE A 79 -11.12 -5.31 10.75
N GLY A 80 -11.27 -5.33 12.07
CA GLY A 80 -12.55 -5.37 12.79
C GLY A 80 -13.07 -3.98 13.14
N ASP A 81 -13.35 -3.72 14.42
CA ASP A 81 -13.91 -2.45 14.90
C ASP A 81 -12.82 -1.39 15.15
N ALA A 82 -12.54 -0.58 14.11
CA ALA A 82 -11.60 0.53 14.16
C ALA A 82 -12.12 1.74 13.36
N PRO A 83 -13.17 2.44 13.85
CA PRO A 83 -13.84 3.52 13.13
C PRO A 83 -12.96 4.72 12.76
N LYS A 84 -11.87 4.95 13.49
CA LYS A 84 -10.93 6.05 13.22
C LYS A 84 -9.78 5.66 12.29
N LEU A 85 -9.67 4.38 11.91
CA LEU A 85 -8.54 3.92 11.10
C LEU A 85 -8.68 4.51 9.70
N HIS A 86 -7.79 5.44 9.36
CA HIS A 86 -7.82 6.14 8.08
C HIS A 86 -6.58 5.89 7.22
N ALA A 87 -5.46 5.50 7.82
CA ALA A 87 -4.23 5.16 7.10
C ALA A 87 -3.82 3.69 7.30
N LEU A 88 -3.66 2.98 6.20
CA LEU A 88 -3.29 1.56 6.16
C LEU A 88 -2.20 1.32 5.13
N GLY A 89 -1.15 0.61 5.52
CA GLY A 89 -0.06 0.24 4.62
C GLY A 89 1.04 -0.41 5.43
N ILE A 90 2.21 -0.72 4.90
CA ILE A 90 2.45 -0.97 3.48
C ILE A 90 2.09 -2.45 3.25
N LEU A 91 0.91 -2.71 2.69
CA LEU A 91 0.46 -4.09 2.50
C LEU A 91 1.07 -4.70 1.24
N GLU A 92 1.31 -6.01 1.23
CA GLU A 92 1.80 -6.75 0.06
C GLU A 92 0.68 -7.60 -0.52
N PRO A 93 -0.04 -7.17 -1.57
CA PRO A 93 -1.25 -7.86 -2.02
C PRO A 93 -1.03 -9.32 -2.42
N GLY A 94 0.16 -9.68 -2.92
CA GLY A 94 0.51 -11.06 -3.28
C GLY A 94 0.80 -11.99 -2.10
N SER A 95 1.07 -11.43 -0.92
CA SER A 95 1.49 -12.16 0.28
C SER A 95 0.65 -11.84 1.52
N THR A 96 -0.40 -11.02 1.35
CA THR A 96 -1.31 -10.59 2.42
C THR A 96 -2.73 -11.08 2.14
N ILE A 97 -3.28 -11.86 3.08
CA ILE A 97 -4.72 -12.14 3.15
C ILE A 97 -5.35 -11.01 3.96
N LEU A 98 -5.95 -10.05 3.25
CA LEU A 98 -6.74 -8.99 3.88
C LEU A 98 -8.15 -9.51 4.17
N GLU A 99 -8.61 -9.27 5.39
CA GLU A 99 -9.95 -9.61 5.83
C GLU A 99 -10.57 -8.40 6.52
N ILE A 100 -11.73 -7.98 6.05
CA ILE A 100 -12.45 -6.83 6.58
C ILE A 100 -13.70 -7.37 7.26
N ARG A 101 -13.81 -7.13 8.56
CA ARG A 101 -14.76 -7.78 9.46
C ARG A 101 -14.60 -9.29 9.36
N ASP A 102 -15.55 -9.98 8.73
CA ASP A 102 -15.55 -11.43 8.56
C ASP A 102 -15.46 -11.85 7.08
N THR A 103 -15.03 -10.94 6.19
CA THR A 103 -14.91 -11.24 4.75
C THR A 103 -13.49 -11.13 4.25
N ILE A 104 -13.00 -12.23 3.68
CA ILE A 104 -11.70 -12.33 3.04
C ILE A 104 -11.75 -11.65 1.66
N VAL A 105 -10.76 -10.81 1.39
CA VAL A 105 -10.57 -10.12 0.11
C VAL A 105 -9.89 -11.07 -0.87
N VAL A 106 -10.56 -11.38 -1.98
CA VAL A 106 -10.04 -12.26 -3.02
C VAL A 106 -10.21 -11.64 -4.42
N PRO A 107 -9.44 -12.09 -5.43
CA PRO A 107 -9.60 -11.64 -6.82
C PRO A 107 -11.01 -11.87 -7.36
N GLY A 108 -11.56 -10.85 -8.04
CA GLY A 108 -12.78 -11.01 -8.84
C GLY A 108 -14.11 -11.03 -8.07
N ILE A 109 -14.09 -11.07 -6.74
CA ILE A 109 -15.30 -10.86 -5.94
C ILE A 109 -15.63 -9.37 -5.90
N LYS A 110 -16.89 -9.03 -6.23
CA LYS A 110 -17.38 -7.65 -6.13
C LYS A 110 -17.52 -7.28 -4.66
N ALA A 111 -17.01 -6.11 -4.30
CA ALA A 111 -17.19 -5.56 -2.98
C ALA A 111 -18.70 -5.38 -2.67
N SER A 112 -19.14 -5.95 -1.55
CA SER A 112 -20.44 -5.67 -0.94
C SER A 112 -20.26 -4.67 0.22
N PRO A 113 -21.32 -4.00 0.70
CA PRO A 113 -21.21 -3.06 1.82
C PRO A 113 -20.56 -3.65 3.09
N SER A 114 -20.70 -4.97 3.32
CA SER A 114 -20.08 -5.66 4.47
C SER A 114 -18.57 -5.82 4.30
N THR A 115 -18.06 -5.85 3.07
CA THR A 115 -16.63 -5.99 2.73
C THR A 115 -15.87 -4.67 2.61
N MET A 116 -16.55 -3.53 2.80
CA MET A 116 -15.95 -2.21 2.62
C MET A 116 -15.52 -1.62 3.95
N ALA A 117 -14.27 -1.15 4.01
CA ALA A 117 -13.76 -0.32 5.09
C ALA A 117 -13.79 1.15 4.65
N THR A 118 -14.92 1.82 4.90
CA THR A 118 -15.19 3.19 4.45
C THR A 118 -14.37 4.27 5.17
N GLY A 119 -13.78 3.95 6.32
CA GLY A 119 -12.93 4.86 7.09
C GLY A 119 -11.53 5.05 6.50
N ILE A 120 -11.06 4.09 5.68
CA ILE A 120 -9.72 4.13 5.09
C ILE A 120 -9.67 5.15 3.95
N LYS A 121 -8.78 6.13 4.10
CA LYS A 121 -8.55 7.23 3.16
C LYS A 121 -7.17 7.19 2.52
N VAL A 122 -6.20 6.58 3.18
CA VAL A 122 -4.81 6.50 2.72
C VAL A 122 -4.39 5.04 2.69
N LEU A 123 -3.94 4.56 1.53
CA LEU A 123 -3.48 3.19 1.33
C LEU A 123 -2.07 3.18 0.75
N SER A 124 -1.18 2.42 1.36
CA SER A 124 0.11 2.09 0.76
C SER A 124 0.23 0.60 0.48
N LEU A 125 0.70 0.26 -0.74
CA LEU A 125 0.91 -1.09 -1.20
C LEU A 125 2.36 -1.26 -1.70
N ASN A 126 2.96 -2.39 -1.37
CA ASN A 126 4.17 -2.89 -1.99
C ASN A 126 3.80 -4.01 -2.97
N VAL A 127 4.13 -3.85 -4.26
CA VAL A 127 3.58 -4.68 -5.34
C VAL A 127 4.67 -5.14 -6.30
N ARG A 128 4.72 -6.44 -6.57
CA ARG A 128 5.55 -7.04 -7.62
C ARG A 128 4.80 -7.06 -8.95
N PHE A 129 4.91 -5.99 -9.74
CA PHE A 129 4.23 -5.91 -11.04
C PHE A 129 4.77 -6.87 -12.11
N GLY A 130 5.93 -7.50 -11.87
CA GLY A 130 6.42 -8.62 -12.68
C GLY A 130 5.73 -9.96 -12.38
N ASN A 131 4.97 -10.07 -11.28
CA ASN A 131 4.18 -11.24 -10.92
C ASN A 131 2.68 -11.01 -11.24
N HIS A 132 2.08 -11.91 -12.01
CA HIS A 132 0.71 -11.76 -12.46
C HIS A 132 -0.32 -11.95 -11.34
N THR A 133 -0.04 -12.85 -10.39
CA THR A 133 -0.91 -13.12 -9.25
C THR A 133 -0.97 -11.91 -8.32
N ASP A 134 0.17 -11.30 -8.04
CA ASP A 134 0.28 -10.10 -7.19
C ASP A 134 -0.45 -8.91 -7.82
N ALA A 135 -0.19 -8.64 -9.11
CA ALA A 135 -0.82 -7.52 -9.82
C ALA A 135 -2.35 -7.66 -9.88
N LYS A 136 -2.87 -8.89 -9.97
CA LYS A 136 -4.32 -9.19 -9.96
C LYS A 136 -5.01 -8.87 -8.64
N MET A 137 -4.29 -8.86 -7.52
CA MET A 137 -4.86 -8.56 -6.20
C MET A 137 -5.10 -7.06 -6.00
N VAL A 138 -4.36 -6.20 -6.70
CA VAL A 138 -4.43 -4.74 -6.51
C VAL A 138 -5.86 -4.18 -6.67
N PRO A 139 -6.64 -4.52 -7.71
CA PRO A 139 -8.02 -4.03 -7.81
C PRO A 139 -8.94 -4.52 -6.69
N SER A 140 -8.70 -5.73 -6.16
CA SER A 140 -9.47 -6.24 -5.02
C SER A 140 -9.21 -5.42 -3.76
N PHE A 141 -7.96 -5.09 -3.47
CA PHE A 141 -7.61 -4.18 -2.36
C PHE A 141 -8.25 -2.80 -2.55
N LEU A 142 -8.11 -2.20 -3.74
CA LEU A 142 -8.71 -0.89 -4.03
C LEU A 142 -10.25 -0.90 -3.95
N GLY A 143 -10.87 -2.05 -4.24
CA GLY A 143 -12.32 -2.24 -4.17
C GLY A 143 -12.87 -2.25 -2.74
N CYS A 144 -12.03 -2.55 -1.76
CA CYS A 144 -12.40 -2.57 -0.34
C CYS A 144 -12.50 -1.18 0.30
N PHE A 145 -11.89 -0.17 -0.31
CA PHE A 145 -11.75 1.16 0.26
C PHE A 145 -12.42 2.19 -0.66
N PRO A 146 -13.76 2.35 -0.58
CA PRO A 146 -14.51 3.19 -1.52
C PRO A 146 -14.17 4.67 -1.41
N ASN A 147 -13.70 5.15 -0.24
CA ASN A 147 -13.41 6.56 0.04
C ASN A 147 -11.91 6.89 -0.03
N LEU A 148 -11.12 6.09 -0.76
CA LEU A 148 -9.67 6.26 -0.80
C LEU A 148 -9.28 7.58 -1.46
N GLU A 149 -8.60 8.46 -0.72
CA GLU A 149 -8.16 9.79 -1.17
C GLU A 149 -6.68 9.80 -1.63
N ALA A 150 -5.86 8.91 -1.07
CA ALA A 150 -4.44 8.80 -1.40
C ALA A 150 -3.99 7.34 -1.61
N LEU A 151 -3.23 7.10 -2.67
CA LEU A 151 -2.68 5.79 -3.01
C LEU A 151 -1.16 5.87 -3.21
N HIS A 152 -0.43 5.06 -2.46
CA HIS A 152 1.03 4.98 -2.54
C HIS A 152 1.46 3.58 -2.96
N ILE A 153 2.15 3.49 -4.09
CA ILE A 153 2.68 2.24 -4.63
C ILE A 153 4.20 2.23 -4.48
N ILE A 154 4.72 1.12 -4.00
CA ILE A 154 6.14 0.77 -4.05
C ILE A 154 6.25 -0.43 -5.00
N SER A 155 7.08 -0.32 -6.04
CA SER A 155 7.30 -1.42 -6.98
C SER A 155 8.47 -2.29 -6.52
N GLU A 156 8.14 -3.46 -5.99
CA GLU A 156 9.16 -4.44 -5.60
C GLU A 156 9.67 -5.19 -6.83
N LYS A 157 10.99 -5.32 -6.88
CA LYS A 157 11.67 -6.11 -7.89
C LYS A 157 11.36 -7.60 -7.68
N CYS A 158 11.07 -8.31 -8.76
CA CYS A 158 10.87 -9.74 -8.70
C CYS A 158 11.47 -10.42 -9.94
N ASP A 159 11.90 -11.66 -9.79
CA ASP A 159 12.36 -12.44 -10.93
C ASP A 159 11.23 -12.61 -11.96
N HIS A 160 11.57 -12.37 -13.23
CA HIS A 160 10.59 -12.43 -14.30
C HIS A 160 10.05 -13.85 -14.48
N GLN A 161 8.79 -14.06 -14.14
CA GLN A 161 8.07 -15.27 -14.54
C GLN A 161 7.75 -15.20 -16.04
N ALA A 162 8.16 -16.23 -16.79
CA ALA A 162 7.92 -16.30 -18.23
C ALA A 162 6.43 -16.12 -18.56
N GLY A 163 6.12 -15.17 -19.45
CA GLY A 163 4.74 -14.86 -19.87
C GLY A 163 3.95 -13.93 -18.94
N SER A 164 4.36 -13.73 -17.69
CA SER A 164 3.67 -12.87 -16.70
C SER A 164 3.49 -11.43 -17.20
N ALA A 165 4.51 -10.85 -17.81
CA ALA A 165 4.45 -9.50 -18.37
C ALA A 165 3.34 -9.32 -19.44
N ARG A 166 3.12 -10.33 -20.29
CA ARG A 166 2.06 -10.29 -21.32
C ARG A 166 0.68 -10.44 -20.68
N MET A 167 0.55 -11.33 -19.69
CA MET A 167 -0.69 -11.52 -18.94
C MET A 167 -1.07 -10.27 -18.15
N ASN A 168 -0.11 -9.58 -17.52
CA ASN A 168 -0.35 -8.32 -16.84
C ASN A 168 -0.81 -7.22 -17.80
N ARG A 169 -0.19 -7.13 -18.98
CA ARG A 169 -0.62 -6.16 -19.99
C ARG A 169 -2.04 -6.41 -20.49
N SER A 170 -2.44 -7.66 -20.73
CA SER A 170 -3.81 -7.97 -21.16
C SER A 170 -4.82 -7.74 -20.03
N PHE A 171 -4.46 -8.13 -18.80
CA PHE A 171 -5.26 -7.90 -17.60
C PHE A 171 -5.60 -6.41 -17.42
N TRP A 172 -4.59 -5.54 -17.28
CA TRP A 172 -4.82 -4.11 -17.03
C TRP A 172 -5.61 -3.40 -18.14
N LYS A 173 -5.56 -3.91 -19.38
CA LYS A 173 -6.40 -3.39 -20.48
C LYS A 173 -7.88 -3.69 -20.28
N GLN A 174 -8.21 -4.85 -19.73
CA GLN A 174 -9.57 -5.36 -19.54
C GLN A 174 -10.14 -5.05 -18.15
N THR A 175 -9.28 -4.78 -17.17
CA THR A 175 -9.67 -4.44 -15.80
C THR A 175 -10.57 -3.22 -15.79
N LYS A 176 -11.70 -3.33 -15.10
CA LYS A 176 -12.60 -2.20 -14.83
C LYS A 176 -12.10 -1.45 -13.58
N PRO A 177 -12.04 -0.11 -13.61
CA PRO A 177 -11.63 0.66 -12.44
C PRO A 177 -12.67 0.58 -11.32
N THR A 178 -12.19 0.53 -10.08
CA THR A 178 -13.01 0.65 -8.87
C THR A 178 -13.55 2.07 -8.75
N GLU A 179 -14.55 2.27 -7.88
CA GLU A 179 -15.10 3.61 -7.66
C GLU A 179 -14.04 4.55 -7.07
N SER A 180 -13.26 4.05 -6.10
CA SER A 180 -12.13 4.78 -5.52
C SER A 180 -11.15 5.31 -6.56
N VAL A 181 -10.77 4.47 -7.54
CA VAL A 181 -9.90 4.88 -8.66
C VAL A 181 -10.58 5.92 -9.53
N LYS A 182 -11.87 5.76 -9.86
CA LYS A 182 -12.56 6.69 -10.77
C LYS A 182 -12.72 8.08 -10.18
N SER A 183 -13.09 8.19 -8.91
CA SER A 183 -13.70 9.42 -8.37
C SER A 183 -13.15 9.90 -7.02
N CYS A 184 -12.32 9.14 -6.32
CA CYS A 184 -11.90 9.50 -4.95
C CYS A 184 -10.42 9.86 -4.82
N ILE A 185 -9.52 9.13 -5.51
CA ILE A 185 -8.08 9.31 -5.32
C ILE A 185 -7.62 10.66 -5.89
N LYS A 186 -7.09 11.51 -5.02
CA LYS A 186 -6.54 12.85 -5.31
C LYS A 186 -5.02 12.85 -5.33
N VAL A 187 -4.39 12.02 -4.52
CA VAL A 187 -2.93 11.93 -4.39
C VAL A 187 -2.46 10.54 -4.81
N PHE A 188 -1.44 10.51 -5.66
CA PHE A 188 -0.80 9.28 -6.08
C PHE A 188 0.72 9.39 -6.00
N SER A 189 1.37 8.40 -5.40
CA SER A 189 2.82 8.26 -5.50
C SER A 189 3.20 6.85 -5.94
N TYR A 190 4.15 6.76 -6.85
CA TYR A 190 4.74 5.51 -7.31
C TYR A 190 6.25 5.57 -7.07
N ARG A 191 6.80 4.64 -6.29
CA ARG A 191 8.25 4.53 -6.03
C ARG A 191 8.84 3.30 -6.69
N GLU A 192 10.15 3.35 -6.93
CA GLU A 192 10.94 2.26 -7.51
C GLU A 192 10.50 1.89 -8.94
N PHE A 193 10.09 2.87 -9.75
CA PHE A 193 9.68 2.62 -11.14
C PHE A 193 10.89 2.28 -12.03
N ARG A 194 10.82 1.15 -12.74
CA ARG A 194 11.88 0.67 -13.64
C ARG A 194 11.48 0.74 -15.12
N GLY A 195 10.21 1.01 -15.42
CA GLY A 195 9.69 1.04 -16.79
C GLY A 195 9.39 -0.35 -17.35
N GLU A 196 9.14 -1.32 -16.48
CA GLU A 196 8.77 -2.68 -16.89
C GLU A 196 7.35 -2.72 -17.46
N LEU A 197 7.07 -3.74 -18.28
CA LEU A 197 5.79 -3.86 -18.98
C LEU A 197 4.58 -3.90 -18.02
N GLY A 198 4.70 -4.58 -16.87
CA GLY A 198 3.64 -4.65 -15.86
C GLY A 198 3.40 -3.31 -15.17
N GLU A 199 4.47 -2.61 -14.79
CA GLU A 199 4.43 -1.29 -14.16
C GLU A 199 3.78 -0.26 -15.10
N VAL A 200 4.22 -0.22 -16.36
CA VAL A 200 3.68 0.68 -17.39
C VAL A 200 2.21 0.38 -17.68
N ALA A 201 1.82 -0.91 -17.70
CA ALA A 201 0.44 -1.30 -17.91
C ALA A 201 -0.47 -0.83 -16.76
N PHE A 202 -0.01 -0.94 -15.51
CA PHE A 202 -0.72 -0.41 -14.35
C PHE A 202 -0.84 1.12 -14.41
N LEU A 203 0.25 1.86 -14.67
CA LEU A 203 0.20 3.33 -14.78
C LEU A 203 -0.77 3.79 -15.87
N LYS A 204 -0.74 3.15 -17.05
CA LYS A 204 -1.69 3.43 -18.14
C LYS A 204 -3.14 3.18 -17.71
N PHE A 205 -3.39 2.10 -16.98
CA PHE A 205 -4.71 1.83 -16.42
C PHE A 205 -5.11 2.89 -15.39
N PHE A 206 -4.24 3.24 -14.46
CA PHE A 206 -4.53 4.17 -13.37
C PHE A 206 -4.81 5.58 -13.91
N PHE A 207 -3.88 6.17 -14.68
CA PHE A 207 -4.03 7.53 -15.19
C PHE A 207 -5.24 7.69 -16.12
N ARG A 208 -5.53 6.69 -16.96
CA ARG A 208 -6.71 6.71 -17.84
C ARG A 208 -8.04 6.72 -17.09
N ASN A 209 -8.06 6.31 -15.81
CA ASN A 209 -9.30 6.17 -15.04
C ASN A 209 -9.40 7.15 -13.86
N ALA A 210 -8.29 7.67 -13.33
CA ALA A 210 -8.26 8.54 -12.16
C ALA A 210 -8.67 9.98 -12.48
N ARG A 211 -9.97 10.28 -12.42
CA ARG A 211 -10.52 11.61 -12.78
C ARG A 211 -10.35 12.65 -11.69
N ALA A 212 -10.32 12.24 -10.43
CA ALA A 212 -10.19 13.13 -9.27
C ALA A 212 -8.73 13.46 -8.93
N LEU A 213 -7.76 12.90 -9.67
CA LEU A 213 -6.34 13.00 -9.37
C LEU A 213 -5.86 14.46 -9.49
N ARG A 214 -5.21 14.96 -8.46
CA ARG A 214 -4.66 16.33 -8.40
C ARG A 214 -3.14 16.33 -8.44
N THR A 215 -2.52 15.34 -7.80
CA THR A 215 -1.06 15.27 -7.74
C THR A 215 -0.60 13.84 -7.93
N ALA A 216 0.40 13.67 -8.80
CA ALA A 216 1.06 12.41 -9.07
C ALA A 216 2.57 12.56 -8.96
N SER A 217 3.23 11.69 -8.21
CA SER A 217 4.69 11.59 -8.18
C SER A 217 5.12 10.21 -8.63
N ILE A 218 6.08 10.13 -9.54
CA ILE A 218 6.70 8.86 -9.95
C ILE A 218 8.20 8.99 -9.71
N SER A 219 8.72 8.20 -8.77
CA SER A 219 10.14 8.10 -8.47
C SER A 219 10.72 6.86 -9.15
N MET A 220 11.71 7.07 -10.00
CA MET A 220 12.47 6.00 -10.65
C MET A 220 13.27 5.21 -9.61
N ALA A 221 13.55 3.93 -9.89
CA ALA A 221 14.50 3.16 -9.10
C ALA A 221 15.90 3.78 -9.17
N ASN A 222 16.77 3.49 -8.20
CA ASN A 222 18.16 3.92 -8.27
C ASN A 222 18.98 3.00 -9.19
N GLN A 223 19.58 3.57 -10.24
CA GLN A 223 20.40 2.83 -11.22
C GLN A 223 21.67 2.21 -10.61
N SER A 224 22.14 2.70 -9.46
CA SER A 224 23.28 2.12 -8.74
C SER A 224 23.00 0.71 -8.19
N PHE A 225 21.73 0.34 -8.01
CA PHE A 225 21.34 -0.95 -7.42
C PHE A 225 20.56 -1.85 -8.38
N THR A 226 20.02 -1.29 -9.47
CA THR A 226 19.32 -2.07 -10.49
C THR A 226 19.63 -1.55 -11.88
N THR A 227 19.97 -2.46 -12.80
CA THR A 227 20.22 -2.13 -14.20
C THR A 227 18.91 -1.84 -14.94
N PHE A 228 18.70 -0.58 -15.31
CA PHE A 228 17.64 -0.14 -16.22
C PHE A 228 18.04 1.20 -16.86
N SER A 229 17.35 1.62 -17.93
CA SER A 229 17.55 2.94 -18.52
C SER A 229 16.57 3.95 -17.89
N MET A 230 17.11 4.94 -17.17
CA MET A 230 16.34 6.01 -16.56
C MET A 230 15.61 6.85 -17.61
N ASP A 231 16.25 7.14 -18.74
CA ASP A 231 15.63 7.88 -19.84
C ASP A 231 14.44 7.11 -20.42
N GLU A 232 14.61 5.80 -20.65
CA GLU A 232 13.54 4.96 -21.18
C GLU A 232 12.38 4.80 -20.18
N ALA A 233 12.68 4.65 -18.89
CA ALA A 233 11.68 4.61 -17.84
C ALA A 233 10.91 5.94 -17.76
N THR A 234 11.62 7.07 -17.76
CA THR A 234 11.03 8.42 -17.77
C THR A 234 10.12 8.60 -18.97
N ARG A 235 10.58 8.25 -20.17
CA ARG A 235 9.80 8.29 -21.41
C ARG A 235 8.52 7.44 -21.30
N LYS A 236 8.62 6.22 -20.78
CA LYS A 236 7.46 5.33 -20.59
C LYS A 236 6.46 5.84 -19.56
N ALA A 237 6.93 6.48 -18.49
CA ALA A 237 6.06 7.13 -17.50
C ALA A 237 5.30 8.31 -18.11
N GLN A 238 5.99 9.16 -18.89
CA GLN A 238 5.36 10.24 -19.65
C GLN A 238 4.31 9.69 -20.62
N GLU A 239 4.66 8.69 -21.43
CA GLU A 239 3.71 8.03 -22.34
C GLU A 239 2.49 7.42 -21.63
N ALA A 240 2.67 6.89 -20.41
CA ALA A 240 1.57 6.36 -19.62
C ALA A 240 0.60 7.46 -19.18
N SER A 241 1.11 8.67 -18.95
CA SER A 241 0.34 9.86 -18.56
C SER A 241 -0.32 10.60 -19.73
N ASN A 242 0.06 10.33 -20.99
CA ASN A 242 -0.51 11.03 -22.17
C ASN A 242 -2.04 10.93 -22.28
N ASN A 243 -2.64 9.88 -21.73
CA ASN A 243 -4.10 9.67 -21.71
C ASN A 243 -4.69 9.86 -20.31
N MET A 244 -4.07 10.71 -19.49
CA MET A 244 -4.56 10.96 -18.14
C MET A 244 -5.96 11.56 -18.18
N ALA A 245 -6.86 11.00 -17.37
CA ALA A 245 -8.25 11.43 -17.30
C ALA A 245 -8.41 12.77 -16.56
N SER A 246 -7.56 13.03 -15.57
CA SER A 246 -7.50 14.33 -14.90
C SER A 246 -6.68 15.32 -15.73
N ARG A 247 -7.28 16.46 -16.06
CA ARG A 247 -6.63 17.54 -16.82
C ARG A 247 -5.86 18.53 -15.92
N SER A 248 -6.15 18.53 -14.64
CA SER A 248 -5.58 19.45 -13.64
C SER A 248 -4.56 18.75 -12.74
N CYS A 249 -4.11 17.55 -13.11
CA CYS A 249 -3.16 16.81 -12.31
C CYS A 249 -1.74 17.36 -12.52
N GLU A 250 -1.10 17.75 -11.43
CA GLU A 250 0.31 18.09 -11.40
C GLU A 250 1.13 16.80 -11.23
N MET A 251 1.87 16.44 -12.27
CA MET A 251 2.72 15.25 -12.26
C MET A 251 4.20 15.62 -12.18
N VAL A 252 4.92 14.98 -11.26
CA VAL A 252 6.37 15.11 -11.12
C VAL A 252 7.03 13.75 -11.32
N LEU A 253 8.10 13.73 -12.12
CA LEU A 253 8.98 12.59 -12.30
C LEU A 253 10.29 12.85 -11.56
N LEU A 254 10.73 11.91 -10.74
CA LEU A 254 11.86 12.06 -9.85
C LEU A 254 12.87 10.94 -10.09
N GLY A 255 14.15 11.26 -10.15
CA GLY A 255 15.22 10.28 -9.98
C GLY A 255 15.38 9.92 -8.50
N SER A 256 15.81 8.70 -8.20
CA SER A 256 16.15 8.28 -6.83
C SER A 256 17.66 8.13 -6.69
N THR A 257 18.21 8.73 -5.63
CA THR A 257 19.57 8.48 -5.13
C THR A 257 19.58 7.62 -3.88
N GLY A 258 18.40 7.17 -3.42
CA GLY A 258 18.24 6.36 -2.22
C GLY A 258 18.58 4.87 -2.45
N PRO A 259 18.56 4.04 -1.39
CA PRO A 259 18.76 2.61 -1.54
C PRO A 259 17.63 1.95 -2.33
N GLU A 260 17.89 0.75 -2.90
CA GLU A 260 16.87 -0.08 -3.53
C GLU A 260 15.73 -0.39 -2.55
N GLY A 261 14.48 -0.28 -3.01
CA GLY A 261 13.30 -0.42 -2.16
C GLY A 261 12.94 0.85 -1.37
N GLY A 262 13.76 1.91 -1.47
CA GLY A 262 13.63 3.13 -0.70
C GLY A 262 14.23 3.02 0.71
N SER A 263 14.30 4.15 1.41
CA SER A 263 14.79 4.16 2.80
C SER A 263 13.85 3.35 3.71
N PRO A 264 14.39 2.61 4.69
CA PRO A 264 13.59 1.91 5.69
C PRO A 264 12.55 2.82 6.34
N TRP A 265 11.40 2.25 6.68
CA TRP A 265 10.36 3.02 7.36
C TRP A 265 10.86 3.62 8.67
N SER A 266 10.57 4.91 8.87
CA SER A 266 10.88 5.61 10.10
C SER A 266 9.63 5.69 10.97
N PHE A 267 9.71 5.15 12.19
CA PHE A 267 8.60 5.22 13.14
C PHE A 267 8.14 6.66 13.42
N LYS A 268 9.06 7.63 13.32
CA LYS A 268 8.72 9.05 13.48
C LYS A 268 7.67 9.48 12.46
N ARG A 269 7.73 8.99 11.22
CA ARG A 269 6.78 9.35 10.15
C ARG A 269 5.37 8.88 10.47
N GLY A 270 5.20 7.64 10.96
CA GLY A 270 3.87 7.15 11.30
C GLY A 270 3.27 7.81 12.53
N THR A 271 4.08 8.38 13.42
CA THR A 271 3.63 9.13 14.61
C THR A 271 3.58 10.63 14.41
N ASP A 272 3.98 11.13 13.24
CA ASP A 272 3.91 12.56 12.93
C ASP A 272 2.48 12.92 12.52
N TYR A 273 1.74 13.51 13.45
CA TYR A 273 0.35 13.95 13.22
C TYR A 273 0.25 15.34 12.60
N SER A 274 1.37 16.01 12.29
CA SER A 274 1.35 17.20 11.44
C SER A 274 1.01 16.89 9.98
N PHE A 275 1.02 15.60 9.62
CA PHE A 275 0.65 15.10 8.29
C PHE A 275 -0.47 14.07 8.43
N ASP A 276 -1.60 14.24 7.74
CA ASP A 276 -2.69 13.26 7.75
C ASP A 276 -2.29 11.93 7.08
N ASP A 277 -1.49 12.04 6.01
CA ASP A 277 -0.94 10.94 5.24
C ASP A 277 0.52 10.66 5.66
N PRO A 278 0.78 9.53 6.35
CA PRO A 278 2.13 9.20 6.80
C PRO A 278 3.05 8.71 5.67
N PHE A 279 2.50 8.29 4.52
CA PHE A 279 3.25 7.68 3.42
C PHE A 279 3.73 8.69 2.39
N SER A 280 3.08 9.85 2.30
CA SER A 280 3.52 10.93 1.41
C SER A 280 4.96 11.34 1.69
N ALA A 281 5.70 11.57 0.62
CA ALA A 281 7.05 12.15 0.64
C ALA A 281 7.03 13.66 0.31
N VAL A 282 5.87 14.21 -0.08
CA VAL A 282 5.70 15.59 -0.53
C VAL A 282 4.51 16.21 0.19
N GLN A 283 4.74 17.33 0.87
CA GLN A 283 3.67 18.10 1.49
C GLN A 283 3.07 19.02 0.43
N ILE A 284 1.81 18.79 0.05
CA ILE A 284 1.11 19.69 -0.86
C ILE A 284 0.43 20.75 0.01
N HIS A 285 0.96 21.96 0.00
CA HIS A 285 0.25 23.13 0.52
C HIS A 285 -0.57 23.72 -0.63
N ASN A 286 -1.90 23.67 -0.52
CA ASN A 286 -2.73 24.50 -1.39
C ASN A 286 -2.53 25.95 -0.93
N ILE A 287 -1.71 26.71 -1.64
CA ILE A 287 -1.70 28.16 -1.50
C ILE A 287 -3.01 28.62 -2.15
N ALA A 288 -3.95 29.05 -1.31
CA ALA A 288 -5.23 29.62 -1.75
C ALA A 288 -5.02 30.98 -2.44
#